data_AF-A0A4V4HAK9-F1
#
_entry.id   AF-A0A4V4HAK9-F1
#
_cell.length_a   1.000
_cell.length_b   1.000
_cell.length_c   1.000
_cell.angle_alpha   90.00
_cell.angle_beta   90.00
_cell.angle_gamma   90.00
#
_symmetry.space_group_name_H-M   'P 1'
#
loop_
_entity.id
_entity.type
_entity.pdbx_description
1 polymer ?
#
loop_
_entity_poly.entity_id
_entity_poly.type
_entity_poly.pdbx_seq_one_letter_code
_entity_poly.pdbx_strand_id
1 'polypeptide(L)' 'KPFLSGVFTGKMWLEDMLKGRNERFRRMFGMRKHVFMSFVQELRDTCGLKDSRHVCAEEQVAIFL' A
#
# COMPACT_ATOMS: atom_id res chain seq x y z
N LYS A 1 -12.59 -3.64 9.86
CA LYS A 1 -12.34 -2.76 11.03
C LYS A 1 -11.09 -1.94 10.70
N PRO A 2 -11.20 -0.64 10.37
CA PRO A 2 -10.04 0.13 9.94
C PRO A 2 -9.16 0.43 11.16
N PHE A 3 -7.90 -0.02 11.11
CA PHE A 3 -6.89 0.21 12.15
C PHE A 3 -6.20 1.57 11.96
N LEU A 4 -6.97 2.62 11.69
CA LEU A 4 -6.43 3.98 11.58
C LEU A 4 -6.36 4.62 12.97
N SER A 5 -5.60 4.01 13.88
CA SER A 5 -5.31 4.60 15.20
C SER A 5 -4.20 5.66 15.05
N GLY A 6 -4.63 6.87 14.67
CA GLY A 6 -4.16 8.20 15.12
C GLY A 6 -2.68 8.63 15.12
N VAL A 7 -1.69 7.74 14.99
CA VAL A 7 -0.26 8.09 15.15
C VAL A 7 0.65 7.37 14.14
N PHE A 8 0.18 6.32 13.48
CA PHE A 8 0.90 5.70 12.36
C PHE A 8 0.55 6.45 11.06
N THR A 9 1.53 7.09 10.43
CA THR A 9 1.36 7.55 9.04
C THR A 9 1.04 6.34 8.15
N GLY A 10 0.23 6.51 7.11
CA GLY A 10 -0.09 5.41 6.18
C GLY A 10 1.17 4.70 5.67
N LYS A 11 2.25 5.46 5.52
CA LYS A 11 3.57 5.03 5.10
C LYS A 11 4.19 4.09 6.11
N MET A 12 4.13 4.41 7.40
CA MET A 12 4.69 3.57 8.46
C MET A 12 3.92 2.25 8.59
N TRP A 13 2.61 2.27 8.31
CA TRP A 13 1.78 1.07 8.26
C TRP A 13 2.09 0.23 7.01
N LEU A 14 2.28 0.87 5.87
CA LEU A 14 2.66 0.20 4.63
C LEU A 14 4.06 -0.42 4.76
N GLU A 15 5.00 0.28 5.38
CA GLU A 15 6.32 -0.24 5.69
C GLU A 15 6.27 -1.44 6.66
N ASP A 16 5.44 -1.39 7.71
CA ASP A 16 5.20 -2.55 8.60
C ASP A 16 4.62 -3.75 7.84
N MET A 17 3.67 -3.50 6.93
CA MET A 17 3.09 -4.50 6.04
C MET A 17 4.14 -5.12 5.11
N LEU A 18 5.02 -4.30 4.54
CA LEU A 18 6.08 -4.74 3.63
C LEU A 18 7.21 -5.45 4.36
N LYS A 19 7.52 -5.08 5.61
CA LYS A 19 8.49 -5.78 6.47
C LYS A 19 7.92 -7.04 7.12
N GLY A 20 6.61 -7.08 7.36
CA GLY A 20 5.91 -8.16 8.04
C GLY A 20 5.76 -9.46 7.23
N ARG A 21 5.06 -10.46 7.79
CA ARG A 21 4.86 -11.75 7.12
C ARG A 21 3.96 -11.63 5.89
N ASN A 22 4.33 -12.33 4.80
CA ASN A 22 3.59 -12.33 3.53
C ASN A 22 2.12 -12.75 3.66
N GLU A 23 1.80 -13.61 4.63
CA GLU A 23 0.43 -14.06 4.88
C GLU A 23 -0.49 -12.94 5.36
N ARG A 24 0.01 -12.05 6.23
CA ARG A 24 -0.77 -10.91 6.72
C ARG A 24 -1.08 -9.95 5.57
N PHE A 25 -0.11 -9.71 4.69
CA PHE A 25 -0.26 -8.88 3.50
C PHE A 25 -1.31 -9.49 2.54
N ARG A 26 -1.19 -10.78 2.24
CA ARG A 26 -2.14 -11.49 1.37
C ARG A 26 -3.56 -11.51 1.93
N ARG A 27 -3.71 -11.63 3.25
CA ARG A 27 -5.02 -11.61 3.90
C ARG A 27 -5.68 -10.23 3.83
N MET A 28 -4.90 -9.15 3.83
CA MET A 28 -5.46 -7.80 3.76
C MET A 28 -5.70 -7.32 2.33
N PHE A 29 -4.71 -7.46 1.45
CA PHE A 29 -4.78 -6.93 0.08
C PHE A 29 -5.26 -7.97 -0.94
N GLY A 30 -5.54 -9.21 -0.53
CA GLY A 30 -5.92 -10.29 -1.42
C GLY A 30 -4.79 -10.80 -2.34
N MET A 31 -3.59 -10.19 -2.30
CA MET A 31 -2.50 -10.45 -3.23
C MET A 31 -1.14 -10.56 -2.53
N ARG A 32 -0.13 -11.09 -3.23
CA ARG A 32 1.25 -11.14 -2.73
C ARG A 32 1.91 -9.77 -2.87
N LYS A 33 2.90 -9.47 -2.01
CA LYS A 33 3.63 -8.18 -2.01
C LYS A 33 4.20 -7.79 -3.38
N HIS A 34 4.81 -8.73 -4.09
CA HIS A 34 5.36 -8.45 -5.42
C HIS A 34 4.26 -8.09 -6.43
N VAL A 35 3.09 -8.73 -6.35
CA VAL A 35 1.93 -8.41 -7.21
C VAL A 35 1.42 -7.01 -6.92
N PHE A 36 1.33 -6.64 -5.65
CA PHE A 36 0.97 -5.28 -5.24
C PHE A 36 1.96 -4.25 -5.78
N MET A 37 3.27 -4.50 -5.68
CA MET A 37 4.29 -3.60 -6.22
C MET A 37 4.21 -3.48 -7.74
N SER A 38 4.04 -4.60 -8.46
CA SER A 38 3.81 -4.58 -9.91
C SER A 38 2.54 -3.82 -10.29
N PHE A 39 1.47 -3.96 -9.51
CA PHE A 39 0.22 -3.24 -9.73
C PHE A 39 0.38 -1.72 -9.53
N VAL A 40 1.06 -1.29 -8.47
CA VAL A 40 1.36 0.14 -8.27
C VAL A 40 2.24 0.67 -9.40
N GLN A 41 3.23 -0.09 -9.85
CA GLN A 41 4.10 0.30 -10.95
C GLN A 41 3.30 0.46 -12.25
N GLU A 42 2.43 -0.50 -12.58
CA GLU A 42 1.55 -0.39 -13.75
C GLU A 42 0.67 0.86 -13.67
N LEU A 43 0.08 1.17 -12.51
CA LEU A 43 -0.72 2.38 -12.33
C LEU A 43 0.10 3.67 -12.50
N ARG A 44 1.37 3.67 -12.08
CA ARG A 44 2.28 4.79 -12.34
C ARG A 44 2.51 4.96 -13.85
N ASP A 45 2.74 3.86 -14.55
CA ASP A 45 3.13 3.86 -15.96
C ASP A 45 1.93 4.11 -16.91
N THR A 46 0.77 3.49 -16.65
CA THR A 46 -0.41 3.56 -17.53
C THR A 46 -1.39 4.66 -17.15
N CYS A 47 -1.56 4.93 -15.85
CA CYS A 47 -2.54 5.90 -15.36
C CYS A 47 -1.91 7.21 -14.89
N GLY A 48 -0.56 7.30 -14.88
CA GLY A 48 0.15 8.48 -14.41
C GLY A 48 -0.01 8.72 -12.92
N LEU A 49 -0.21 7.64 -12.13
CA LEU A 49 -0.31 7.74 -10.69
C LEU A 49 0.96 8.38 -10.12
N LYS A 50 0.80 9.38 -9.26
CA LYS A 50 1.90 10.14 -8.66
C LYS A 50 1.70 10.26 -7.17
N ASP A 51 2.83 10.39 -6.47
CA ASP A 51 2.83 10.72 -5.06
C ASP A 51 2.19 12.11 -4.88
N SER A 52 1.37 12.24 -3.85
CA SER A 52 0.82 13.52 -3.40
C SER A 52 1.76 14.17 -2.38
N ARG A 53 1.46 15.42 -1.98
CA ARG A 53 2.27 16.18 -1.01
C ARG A 53 2.49 15.45 0.32
N HIS A 54 1.57 14.55 0.69
CA HIS A 54 1.57 13.86 1.98
C HIS A 54 1.37 12.34 1.90
N VAL A 55 1.13 11.77 0.71
CA VAL A 55 0.73 10.36 0.54
C VAL A 55 1.39 9.78 -0.70
N CYS A 56 2.22 8.76 -0.53
CA CYS A 56 2.86 8.03 -1.64
C CYS A 56 1.83 7.22 -2.45
N ALA A 57 2.12 6.96 -3.72
CA ALA A 57 1.24 6.20 -4.61
C ALA A 57 0.90 4.81 -4.05
N GLU A 58 1.87 4.15 -3.41
CA GLU A 58 1.65 2.86 -2.73
C GLU A 58 0.64 2.98 -1.59
N GLU A 59 0.70 4.05 -0.79
CA GLU A 59 -0.29 4.31 0.26
C GLU A 59 -1.67 4.62 -0.32
N GLN A 60 -1.74 5.40 -1.41
CA GLN A 60 -3.00 5.71 -2.08
C GLN A 60 -3.68 4.42 -2.54
N VAL A 61 -2.95 3.56 -3.23
CA VAL A 61 -3.47 2.27 -3.70
C VAL A 61 -3.85 1.37 -2.54
N ALA A 62 -3.05 1.34 -1.47
CA ALA A 62 -3.35 0.55 -0.28
C ALA A 62 -4.55 1.05 0.54
N ILE A 63 -4.92 2.33 0.44
CA ILE A 63 -6.14 2.88 1.05
C ILE A 63 -7.39 2.45 0.27
N PHE A 64 -7.27 2.29 -1.05
CA PHE A 64 -8.40 1.91 -1.92
C PHE A 64 -8.70 0.41 -1.93
N LEU A 65 -7.72 -0.43 -1.62
CA LEU A 65 -7.84 -1.90 -1.55
C LEU A 65 -8.27 -2.38 -0.15
#